data_AF-A0A2N0WQA4-F1
#
_entry.id   AF-A0A2N0WQA4-F1
#
_cell.length_a   1.000
_cell.length_b   1.000
_cell.length_c   1.000
_cell.angle_alpha   90.00
_cell.angle_beta   90.00
_cell.angle_gamma   90.00
#
_symmetry.space_group_name_H-M   'P 1'
#
loop_
_entity.id
_entity.type
_entity.pdbx_description
1 polymer ?
#
loop_
_entity_poly.entity_id
_entity_poly.type
_entity_poly.pdbx_seq_one_letter_code
_entity_poly.pdbx_strand_id
1 'polypeptide(L)'
;MLIWNTQTPNSVQIQGVLNQETLLTLLPLKEQIKGLEGKVDVDVSALEQVDSAGLALLLELKEQAQQKNIELSYVGTTEALEKLKLLYNVDQLIK
;
A
#
# COMPACT_ATOMS: atom_id res chain seq x y z
N MET A 1 1.19 4.10 -15.32
CA MET A 1 0.26 2.95 -15.19
C MET A 1 0.54 2.27 -13.87
N LEU A 2 -0.48 1.79 -13.16
CA LEU A 2 -0.32 1.06 -11.91
C LEU A 2 -0.69 -0.41 -12.15
N ILE A 3 0.12 -1.32 -11.65
CA ILE A 3 -0.16 -2.76 -11.69
C ILE A 3 0.07 -3.34 -10.30
N TRP A 4 -0.63 -4.41 -9.99
CA TRP A 4 -0.41 -5.18 -8.78
C TRP A 4 -0.43 -6.67 -9.12
N ASN A 5 0.33 -7.45 -8.35
CA ASN A 5 0.36 -8.90 -8.48
C ASN A 5 0.50 -9.54 -7.09
N THR A 6 -0.02 -10.76 -6.96
CA THR A 6 0.13 -11.57 -5.75
C THR A 6 1.46 -12.33 -5.85
N GLN A 7 2.39 -12.07 -4.94
CA GLN A 7 3.68 -12.76 -4.86
C GLN A 7 3.55 -14.09 -4.09
N THR A 8 2.84 -14.03 -2.97
CA THR A 8 2.48 -15.20 -2.14
C THR A 8 1.03 -15.03 -1.65
N PRO A 9 0.38 -16.05 -1.07
CA PRO A 9 -0.99 -15.92 -0.58
C PRO A 9 -1.21 -14.72 0.37
N ASN A 10 -0.16 -14.31 1.09
CA ASN A 10 -0.17 -13.22 2.07
C ASN A 10 0.75 -12.06 1.66
N SER A 11 1.19 -12.00 0.41
CA SER A 11 2.02 -10.89 -0.07
C SER A 11 1.64 -10.43 -1.47
N VAL A 12 1.54 -9.12 -1.62
CA VAL A 12 1.19 -8.45 -2.87
C VAL A 12 2.24 -7.41 -3.19
N GLN A 13 2.60 -7.27 -4.46
CA GLN A 13 3.50 -6.20 -4.90
C GLN A 13 2.74 -5.20 -5.75
N ILE A 14 2.94 -3.92 -5.48
CA ILE A 14 2.38 -2.80 -6.23
C ILE A 14 3.51 -2.12 -7.00
N GLN A 15 3.31 -1.90 -8.30
CA GLN A 15 4.32 -1.33 -9.18
C GLN A 15 3.75 -0.18 -10.02
N GLY A 16 4.61 0.82 -10.29
CA GLY A 16 4.29 1.96 -11.14
C GLY A 16 3.89 3.21 -10.36
N VAL A 17 2.91 3.96 -10.88
CA VAL A 17 2.54 5.28 -10.35
C VAL A 17 1.26 5.17 -9.52
N LEU A 18 1.34 5.49 -8.23
CA LEU A 18 0.21 5.51 -7.30
C LEU A 18 -0.25 6.96 -7.05
N ASN A 19 -1.26 7.38 -7.82
CA ASN A 19 -1.82 8.72 -7.80
C ASN A 19 -3.35 8.67 -7.83
N GLN A 20 -4.01 9.83 -7.77
CA GLN A 20 -5.47 9.93 -7.83
C GLN A 20 -6.10 9.19 -9.04
N GLU A 21 -5.44 9.20 -10.19
CA GLU A 21 -5.96 8.60 -11.44
C GLU A 21 -5.86 7.07 -11.45
N THR A 22 -4.95 6.51 -10.67
CA THR A 22 -4.64 5.08 -10.66
C THR A 22 -5.25 4.34 -9.46
N LEU A 23 -5.90 5.05 -8.53
CA LEU A 23 -6.53 4.48 -7.34
C LEU A 23 -7.55 3.38 -7.68
N LEU A 24 -8.30 3.56 -8.78
CA LEU A 24 -9.34 2.62 -9.20
C LEU A 24 -8.79 1.23 -9.52
N THR A 25 -7.52 1.14 -9.94
CA THR A 25 -6.85 -0.13 -10.23
C THR A 25 -6.62 -0.99 -8.99
N LEU A 26 -6.67 -0.39 -7.78
CA LEU A 26 -6.48 -1.07 -6.50
C LEU A 26 -7.80 -1.49 -5.83
N LEU A 27 -8.97 -1.18 -6.40
CA LEU A 27 -10.25 -1.63 -5.84
C LEU A 27 -10.33 -3.16 -5.67
N PRO A 28 -9.91 -3.99 -6.65
CA PRO A 28 -9.93 -5.43 -6.46
C PRO A 28 -8.96 -5.89 -5.36
N LEU A 29 -7.81 -5.21 -5.22
CA LEU A 29 -6.86 -5.49 -4.16
C LEU A 29 -7.44 -5.20 -2.77
N LYS A 30 -8.24 -4.12 -2.63
CA LYS A 30 -8.96 -3.83 -1.37
C LYS A 30 -9.87 -4.99 -0.97
N GLU A 31 -10.62 -5.54 -1.92
CA GLU A 31 -11.51 -6.68 -1.64
C GLU A 31 -10.73 -7.96 -1.35
N GLN A 32 -9.59 -8.19 -2.02
CA GLN A 32 -8.73 -9.34 -1.74
C GLN A 32 -8.14 -9.27 -0.33
N ILE A 33 -7.57 -8.13 0.08
CA ILE A 33 -7.00 -7.93 1.43
C ILE A 33 -8.06 -8.14 2.51
N LYS A 34 -9.31 -7.74 2.27
CA LYS A 34 -10.43 -7.96 3.21
C LYS A 34 -10.71 -9.43 3.51
N GLY A 35 -10.33 -10.35 2.61
CA GLY A 35 -10.51 -11.79 2.76
C GLY A 35 -9.28 -12.53 3.29
N LEU A 36 -8.17 -11.81 3.52
CA LEU A 36 -6.96 -12.39 4.10
C LEU A 36 -7.04 -12.35 5.62
N GLU A 37 -6.34 -13.28 6.27
CA GLU A 37 -6.24 -13.37 7.73
C GLU A 37 -4.77 -13.37 8.16
N GLY A 38 -4.51 -12.90 9.37
CA GLY A 38 -3.16 -12.83 9.93
C GLY A 38 -2.35 -11.67 9.36
N LYS A 39 -1.16 -11.96 8.83
CA LYS A 39 -0.23 -10.94 8.35
C LYS A 39 -0.27 -10.82 6.82
N VAL A 40 -0.32 -9.60 6.30
CA VAL A 40 -0.29 -9.30 4.86
C VAL A 40 0.82 -8.30 4.56
N ASP A 41 1.73 -8.68 3.66
CA ASP A 41 2.86 -7.83 3.27
C ASP A 41 2.60 -7.20 1.89
N VAL A 42 2.50 -5.87 1.87
CA VAL A 42 2.35 -5.08 0.65
C VAL A 42 3.72 -4.53 0.24
N ASP A 43 4.35 -5.14 -0.74
CA ASP A 43 5.61 -4.66 -1.32
C ASP A 43 5.37 -3.46 -2.24
N VAL A 44 5.92 -2.31 -1.84
CA VAL A 44 5.84 -1.02 -2.54
C VAL A 44 7.19 -0.57 -3.10
N SER A 45 8.20 -1.44 -3.13
CA SER A 45 9.56 -1.14 -3.63
C SER A 45 9.58 -0.76 -5.11
N ALA A 46 8.59 -1.19 -5.87
CA ALA A 46 8.45 -0.93 -7.29
C ALA A 46 7.53 0.26 -7.61
N LEU A 47 7.14 1.06 -6.61
CA LEU A 47 6.44 2.32 -6.84
C LEU A 47 7.40 3.39 -7.35
N GLU A 48 7.15 3.86 -8.56
CA GLU A 48 7.93 4.89 -9.23
C GLU A 48 7.59 6.29 -8.68
N GLN A 49 6.30 6.53 -8.43
CA GLN A 49 5.79 7.81 -7.95
C GLN A 49 4.57 7.58 -7.08
N VAL A 50 4.42 8.41 -6.05
CA VAL A 50 3.24 8.44 -5.18
C VAL A 50 2.84 9.90 -4.94
N ASP A 51 1.54 10.20 -4.92
CA ASP A 51 1.03 11.53 -4.54
C ASP A 51 0.32 11.50 -3.17
N SER A 52 -0.30 12.62 -2.78
CA SER A 52 -1.07 12.71 -1.54
C SER A 52 -2.27 11.74 -1.49
N ALA A 53 -2.95 11.53 -2.62
CA ALA A 53 -4.10 10.64 -2.71
C ALA A 53 -3.67 9.17 -2.61
N GLY A 54 -2.54 8.82 -3.22
CA GLY A 54 -1.90 7.53 -3.08
C GLY A 54 -1.51 7.24 -1.64
N LEU A 55 -0.92 8.20 -0.93
CA LEU A 55 -0.57 8.05 0.48
C LEU A 55 -1.80 7.88 1.38
N ALA A 56 -2.85 8.68 1.16
CA ALA A 56 -4.11 8.57 1.88
C ALA A 56 -4.75 7.17 1.69
N LEU A 57 -4.64 6.60 0.50
CA LEU A 57 -5.10 5.24 0.22
C LEU A 57 -4.34 4.19 1.02
N LEU A 58 -3.01 4.29 1.09
CA LEU A 58 -2.19 3.38 1.88
C LEU A 58 -2.53 3.49 3.38
N LEU A 59 -2.76 4.70 3.89
CA LEU A 59 -3.22 4.88 5.26
C LEU A 59 -4.57 4.22 5.51
N GLU A 60 -5.56 4.48 4.65
CA GLU A 60 -6.89 3.89 4.73
C GLU A 60 -6.82 2.35 4.70
N LEU A 61 -6.01 1.78 3.82
CA LEU A 61 -5.79 0.33 3.73
C LEU A 61 -5.25 -0.26 5.03
N LYS A 62 -4.25 0.40 5.64
CA LYS A 62 -3.66 -0.03 6.92
C LYS A 62 -4.66 0.05 8.07
N GLU A 63 -5.43 1.13 8.15
CA GLU A 63 -6.48 1.31 9.15
C GLU A 63 -7.59 0.26 9.01
N GLN A 64 -8.04 0.00 7.78
CA GLN A 64 -9.06 -1.02 7.50
C GLN A 64 -8.57 -2.44 7.83
N ALA A 65 -7.32 -2.75 7.51
CA ALA A 65 -6.72 -4.03 7.88
C ALA A 65 -6.64 -4.19 9.40
N GLN A 66 -6.20 -3.16 10.11
CA GLN A 66 -6.12 -3.17 11.57
C GLN A 66 -7.49 -3.36 12.23
N GLN A 67 -8.56 -2.72 11.71
CA GLN A 67 -9.94 -2.92 12.19
C GLN A 67 -10.42 -4.37 12.04
N LYS A 68 -9.81 -5.14 11.13
CA LYS A 68 -10.12 -6.55 10.88
C LYS A 68 -9.16 -7.53 11.56
N ASN A 69 -8.27 -7.05 12.44
CA ASN A 69 -7.17 -7.84 13.02
C ASN A 69 -6.22 -8.44 11.97
N ILE A 70 -6.08 -7.78 10.82
CA ILE A 70 -5.10 -8.12 9.79
C ILE A 70 -3.88 -7.23 10.02
N GLU A 71 -2.72 -7.83 10.25
CA GLU A 71 -1.46 -7.12 10.35
C GLU A 71 -0.95 -6.78 8.95
N LEU A 72 -1.30 -5.60 8.44
CA LEU A 72 -0.82 -5.11 7.15
C LEU A 72 0.52 -4.37 7.33
N SER A 73 1.56 -4.86 6.66
CA SER A 73 2.87 -4.23 6.61
C SER A 73 3.17 -3.72 5.19
N TYR A 74 3.87 -2.59 5.09
CA TYR A 74 4.39 -2.09 3.82
C TYR A 74 5.88 -2.40 3.75
N VAL A 75 6.29 -3.21 2.79
CA VAL A 75 7.67 -3.66 2.61
C VAL A 75 8.27 -2.95 1.40
N GLY A 76 9.57 -2.69 1.40
CA GLY A 76 10.22 -2.06 0.25
C GLY A 76 9.90 -0.58 0.14
N THR A 77 10.67 0.26 0.84
CA THR A 77 10.51 1.71 0.76
C THR A 77 11.26 2.26 -0.45
N THR A 78 10.61 3.16 -1.20
CA THR A 78 11.28 3.95 -2.26
C THR A 78 11.62 5.34 -1.74
N GLU A 79 12.62 5.99 -2.35
CA GLU A 79 13.02 7.36 -1.98
C GLU A 79 11.85 8.35 -2.12
N ALA A 80 10.94 8.11 -3.07
CA ALA A 80 9.69 8.87 -3.22
C ALA A 80 8.75 8.65 -2.02
N LEU A 81 8.61 7.41 -1.55
CA LEU A 81 7.80 7.09 -0.38
C LEU A 81 8.40 7.70 0.90
N GLU A 82 9.73 7.71 1.07
CA GLU A 82 10.38 8.37 2.21
C GLU A 82 10.18 9.88 2.22
N LYS A 83 10.36 10.53 1.06
CA LYS A 83 10.13 11.97 0.93
C LYS A 83 8.69 12.33 1.30
N LEU A 84 7.72 11.51 0.92
CA LEU A 84 6.32 11.75 1.25
C LEU A 84 6.03 11.47 2.73
N LYS A 85 6.57 10.42 3.34
CA LYS A 85 6.45 10.21 4.80
C LYS A 85 6.93 11.43 5.57
N LEU A 86 8.08 12.00 5.16
CA LEU A 86 8.69 13.18 5.79
C LEU A 86 7.82 14.43 5.61
N LEU A 87 7.28 14.65 4.40
CA LEU A 87 6.45 15.83 4.09
C LEU A 87 5.08 15.79 4.77
N TYR A 88 4.52 14.60 4.96
CA TYR A 88 3.21 14.43 5.59
C TYR A 88 3.30 14.04 7.08
N ASN A 89 4.51 13.99 7.66
CA ASN A 89 4.76 13.65 9.07
C ASN A 89 4.20 12.27 9.48
N VAL A 90 4.23 11.31 8.55
CA VAL A 90 3.57 9.99 8.68
C VAL A 90 4.60 8.88 8.95
N ASP A 91 5.44 9.07 9.96
CA ASP A 91 6.48 8.10 10.36
C ASP A 91 5.93 6.71 10.72
N GLN A 92 4.62 6.59 10.98
CA GLN A 92 3.97 5.34 11.39
C GLN A 92 3.64 4.38 10.23
N LEU A 93 3.89 4.77 8.98
CA LEU A 93 3.50 3.96 7.83
C LEU A 93 4.28 2.65 7.72
N ILE A 94 5.58 2.63 8.07
CA ILE A 94 6.46 1.47 7.82
C ILE A 94 7.11 1.00 9.11
N LYS A 95 6.84 -0.25 9.46
CA LYS A 95 7.50 -1.02 10.52
C LYS A 95 7.73 -2.43 10.01
#